data_AF-A0A8J5TXL0-F1
#
_entry.id   AF-A0A8J5TXL0-F1
#
_cell.length_a   1.000
_cell.length_b   1.000
_cell.length_c   1.000
_cell.angle_alpha   90.00
_cell.angle_beta   90.00
_cell.angle_gamma   90.00
#
_symmetry.space_group_name_H-M   'P 1'
#
loop_
_entity.id
_entity.type
_entity.pdbx_description
1 polymer ?
#
loop_
_entity_poly.entity_id
_entity_poly.type
_entity_poly.pdbx_seq_one_letter_code
_entity_poly.pdbx_strand_id
1 'polypeptide(L)'
;MTSPDSCFDISDSGFGSAAESTPCPTPYPTRPTSTPVSTLRTSSASDEQYERTLWRHFPGWAFSERARETRCWAWQFGYDIQKEDARRWICRACIRKNNPHPRHFEADGIHNAYNHLFNDHGIRAPPGMTQGTAEKKANSKGRKPPGQRTLAESMKLDLHDPREQAIANDFIKRFDKEHFRRLLIDWIVAKNHSFSIAEEAELHAIFDYLNPSVSARKANITHTTVREKIVAAFEQHKQKVIEVLGKAPGLIHISFDGWRSGNRYALYGICCFFRDENNKPCKITLGLPEVSARHTGPNIAAEILDVIESYQIQDKIGYFTLDNAKNNDTAMEIIGGELGFVGARRRGRCFGHTLNLSAKAILFGHDADAFERWISGAEPLTEAEHLIWRKKGPAGKLHNLVVAIHRSDLLTGMLRNIQQEAFNKSSDPKLNQ
;
A
#
# COMPACT_ATOMS: atom_id res chain seq x y z
N MET A 1 32.86 -31.44 38.49
CA MET A 1 34.14 -30.91 38.97
C MET A 1 34.88 -30.33 37.78
N THR A 2 35.12 -29.02 37.87
CA THR A 2 36.15 -28.18 37.21
C THR A 2 36.25 -28.14 35.67
N SER A 3 35.76 -27.02 35.13
CA SER A 3 36.31 -26.29 33.97
C SER A 3 37.81 -25.97 34.14
N PRO A 4 38.46 -25.48 33.07
CA PRO A 4 38.76 -24.04 33.07
C PRO A 4 38.60 -23.33 31.73
N ASP A 5 38.56 -22.01 31.86
CA ASP A 5 38.32 -20.95 30.89
C ASP A 5 39.41 -20.77 29.82
N SER A 6 39.03 -20.17 28.69
CA SER A 6 39.83 -19.11 28.06
C SER A 6 38.97 -18.18 27.21
N CYS A 7 38.90 -16.91 27.61
CA CYS A 7 38.52 -15.77 26.79
C CYS A 7 39.62 -15.49 25.74
N PHE A 8 39.23 -15.06 24.54
CA PHE A 8 40.00 -14.09 23.76
C PHE A 8 39.07 -13.20 22.93
N ASP A 9 39.29 -11.90 23.10
CA ASP A 9 38.70 -10.78 22.38
C ASP A 9 38.97 -10.83 20.87
N ILE A 10 38.02 -10.35 20.07
CA ILE A 10 38.26 -9.95 18.68
C ILE A 10 38.05 -8.44 18.58
N SER A 11 39.18 -7.74 18.54
CA SER A 11 39.30 -6.33 18.19
C SER A 11 39.29 -6.14 16.67
N ASP A 12 38.50 -5.15 16.29
CA ASP A 12 38.59 -4.23 15.16
C ASP A 12 39.86 -4.30 14.29
N SER A 13 39.68 -4.53 12.98
CA SER A 13 40.65 -4.15 11.95
C SER A 13 39.91 -3.75 10.68
N GLY A 14 40.08 -2.47 10.31
CA GLY A 14 39.49 -1.88 9.13
C GLY A 14 40.19 -2.29 7.84
N PHE A 15 39.43 -2.20 6.75
CA PHE A 15 39.96 -1.97 5.41
C PHE A 15 38.99 -1.04 4.68
N GLY A 16 39.50 0.12 4.27
CA GLY A 16 38.78 1.08 3.44
C GLY A 16 38.92 0.78 1.95
N SER A 17 37.95 1.25 1.18
CA SER A 17 38.14 2.08 -0.03
C SER A 17 36.80 2.17 -0.75
N ALA A 18 36.16 3.34 -0.66
CA ALA A 18 35.05 3.73 -1.52
C ALA A 18 35.61 4.50 -2.72
N ALA A 19 35.23 4.09 -3.93
CA ALA A 19 35.58 4.78 -5.16
C ALA A 19 34.60 5.95 -5.41
N GLU A 20 35.21 7.12 -5.52
CA GLU A 20 34.88 8.36 -6.20
C GLU A 20 33.55 8.46 -6.98
N SER A 21 32.80 9.52 -6.67
CA SER A 21 32.02 10.26 -7.67
C SER A 21 32.27 11.76 -7.52
N THR A 22 32.71 12.35 -8.62
CA THR A 22 33.15 13.73 -8.81
C THR A 22 31.96 14.70 -8.84
N PRO A 23 31.98 15.85 -8.13
CA PRO A 23 31.06 16.95 -8.37
C PRO A 23 31.67 18.02 -9.29
N CYS A 24 30.97 18.36 -10.37
CA CYS A 24 31.27 19.50 -11.23
C CYS A 24 31.14 20.85 -10.49
N PRO A 25 31.94 21.87 -10.84
CA PRO A 25 31.96 23.16 -10.15
C PRO A 25 30.89 24.12 -10.69
N THR A 26 30.03 24.65 -9.82
CA THR A 26 29.19 25.81 -10.11
C THR A 26 29.81 27.09 -9.52
N PRO A 27 29.91 28.19 -10.29
CA PRO A 27 30.60 29.41 -9.86
C PRO A 27 29.77 30.22 -8.84
N TYR A 28 30.48 30.73 -7.83
CA TYR A 28 30.01 31.75 -6.89
C TYR A 28 29.60 33.05 -7.60
N PRO A 29 28.47 33.67 -7.23
CA PRO A 29 28.28 35.10 -7.38
C PRO A 29 28.77 35.82 -6.12
N THR A 30 29.71 36.72 -6.34
CA THR A 30 30.26 37.72 -5.43
C THR A 30 29.20 38.53 -4.70
N ARG A 31 29.43 38.72 -3.39
CA ARG A 31 28.71 39.62 -2.49
C ARG A 31 29.00 41.08 -2.87
N PRO A 32 28.00 41.92 -3.18
CA PRO A 32 28.16 43.36 -3.09
C PRO A 32 27.93 43.78 -1.63
N THR A 33 29.00 44.24 -1.00
CA THR A 33 28.94 45.00 0.25
C THR A 33 28.40 46.38 -0.08
N SER A 34 27.12 46.61 0.21
CA SER A 34 26.56 47.96 0.28
C SER A 34 25.54 48.00 1.40
N THR A 35 26.03 48.33 2.60
CA THR A 35 25.22 48.86 3.70
C THR A 35 24.62 50.19 3.25
N PRO A 36 23.28 50.36 3.21
CA PRO A 36 22.70 51.68 3.29
C PRO A 36 22.62 52.07 4.76
N VAL A 37 23.28 53.18 5.07
CA VAL A 37 23.23 53.90 6.33
C VAL A 37 21.78 54.10 6.79
N SER A 38 21.58 53.85 8.08
CA SER A 38 20.37 54.12 8.85
C SER A 38 19.82 55.53 8.56
N THR A 39 18.70 55.60 7.85
CA THR A 39 17.85 56.80 7.84
C THR A 39 16.77 56.56 8.89
N LEU A 40 16.89 57.25 10.03
CA LEU A 40 15.77 57.48 10.94
C LEU A 40 14.62 58.07 10.10
N ARG A 41 13.57 57.27 9.84
CA ARG A 41 12.32 57.78 9.29
C ARG A 41 11.70 58.65 10.37
N THR A 42 11.77 59.97 10.19
CA THR A 42 10.84 60.91 10.81
C THR A 42 9.42 60.48 10.43
N SER A 43 8.59 60.21 11.44
CA SER A 43 7.16 59.91 11.25
C SER A 43 6.51 61.08 10.52
N SER A 44 5.79 60.78 9.44
CA SER A 44 4.99 61.81 8.78
C SER A 44 3.76 62.11 9.65
N ALA A 45 3.24 63.35 9.62
CA ALA A 45 2.02 63.73 10.35
C ALA A 45 0.81 62.83 10.02
N SER A 46 0.84 62.15 8.87
CA SER A 46 -0.17 61.17 8.47
C SER A 46 -0.05 59.81 9.18
N ASP A 47 1.15 59.37 9.54
CA ASP A 47 1.37 58.08 10.21
C ASP A 47 0.85 58.12 11.66
N GLU A 48 1.02 59.24 12.37
CA GLU A 48 0.48 59.42 13.73
C GLU A 48 -1.06 59.35 13.78
N GLN A 49 -1.74 59.83 12.74
CA GLN A 49 -3.20 59.79 12.65
C GLN A 49 -3.72 58.35 12.46
N TYR A 50 -3.04 57.54 11.66
CA TYR A 50 -3.41 56.13 11.48
C TYR A 50 -3.10 55.29 12.71
N GLU A 51 -2.02 55.58 13.44
CA GLU A 51 -1.71 54.94 14.72
C GLU A 51 -2.75 55.28 15.79
N ARG A 52 -3.18 56.54 15.89
CA ARG A 52 -4.31 56.92 16.76
C ARG A 52 -5.58 56.12 16.43
N THR A 53 -5.84 55.89 15.15
CA THR A 53 -6.99 55.09 14.69
C THR A 53 -6.81 53.61 15.05
N LEU A 54 -5.61 53.05 14.86
CA LEU A 54 -5.25 51.69 15.26
C LEU A 54 -5.48 51.46 16.76
N TRP A 55 -4.98 52.35 17.61
CA TRP A 55 -5.10 52.21 19.07
C TRP A 55 -6.51 52.46 19.61
N ARG A 56 -7.37 53.19 18.88
CA ARG A 56 -8.81 53.28 19.19
C ARG A 56 -9.53 51.95 18.99
N HIS A 57 -9.14 51.18 17.98
CA HIS A 57 -9.74 49.86 17.72
C HIS A 57 -9.12 48.73 18.57
N PHE A 58 -7.87 48.89 19.00
CA PHE A 58 -7.14 47.86 19.76
C PHE A 58 -6.50 48.44 21.04
N PRO A 59 -7.31 48.84 22.04
CA PRO A 59 -6.79 49.36 23.31
C PRO A 59 -6.04 48.27 24.10
N GLY A 60 -4.92 48.64 24.71
CA GLY A 60 -4.10 47.73 25.53
C GLY A 60 -3.20 46.78 24.73
N TRP A 61 -3.04 47.00 23.42
CA TRP A 61 -2.06 46.34 22.57
C TRP A 61 -0.89 47.29 22.29
N ALA A 62 0.29 46.73 22.08
CA ALA A 62 1.48 47.47 21.69
C ALA A 62 2.03 46.94 20.36
N PHE A 63 2.89 47.70 19.68
CA PHE A 63 3.63 47.15 18.54
C PHE A 63 4.48 45.96 18.96
N SER A 64 4.59 44.95 18.09
CA SER A 64 5.39 43.77 18.42
C SER A 64 6.89 44.07 18.39
N GLU A 65 7.60 43.63 19.43
CA GLU A 65 9.06 43.68 19.49
C GLU A 65 9.72 42.79 18.42
N ARG A 66 8.98 41.80 17.89
CA ARG A 66 9.43 40.85 16.85
C ARG A 66 9.10 41.30 15.43
N ALA A 67 8.67 42.55 15.21
CA ALA A 67 8.24 43.04 13.91
C ALA A 67 9.33 42.94 12.82
N ARG A 68 10.62 43.03 13.21
CA ARG A 68 11.77 42.96 12.30
C ARG A 68 12.15 41.53 11.85
N GLU A 69 11.54 40.51 12.45
CA GLU A 69 11.83 39.09 12.17
C GLU A 69 10.78 38.40 11.27
N THR A 70 9.82 39.17 10.74
CA THR A 70 8.71 38.63 9.95
C THR A 70 9.12 38.29 8.51
N ARG A 71 9.25 36.99 8.20
CA ARG A 71 9.65 36.49 6.85
C ARG A 71 8.52 36.45 5.81
N CYS A 72 7.27 36.69 6.20
CA CYS A 72 6.11 36.56 5.32
C CYS A 72 5.78 37.89 4.62
N TRP A 73 5.49 37.85 3.31
CA TRP A 73 5.22 39.04 2.50
C TRP A 73 3.98 39.83 2.94
N ALA A 74 2.99 39.22 3.61
CA ALA A 74 1.79 39.93 4.04
C ALA A 74 2.07 40.98 5.12
N TRP A 75 3.17 40.83 5.89
CA TRP A 75 3.53 41.77 6.96
C TRP A 75 3.84 43.18 6.46
N GLN A 76 4.24 43.34 5.19
CA GLN A 76 4.40 44.68 4.60
C GLN A 76 3.07 45.46 4.49
N PHE A 77 1.94 44.74 4.47
CA PHE A 77 0.59 45.30 4.38
C PHE A 77 -0.15 45.33 5.72
N GLY A 78 0.49 44.92 6.82
CA GLY A 78 -0.12 44.89 8.15
C GLY A 78 0.65 45.61 9.24
N TYR A 79 -0.05 46.03 10.29
CA TYR A 79 0.56 46.36 11.57
C TYR A 79 0.75 45.07 12.37
N ASP A 80 1.90 44.96 13.02
CA ASP A 80 2.25 43.84 13.89
C ASP A 80 2.11 44.29 15.34
N ILE A 81 1.12 43.74 16.03
CA ILE A 81 0.80 44.11 17.40
C ILE A 81 0.87 42.88 18.32
N GLN A 82 1.25 43.11 19.57
CA GLN A 82 1.34 42.10 20.61
C GLN A 82 0.66 42.56 21.89
N LYS A 83 0.12 41.58 22.62
CA LYS A 83 -0.40 41.74 23.98
C LYS A 83 -0.19 40.41 24.70
N GLU A 84 0.60 40.42 25.78
CA GLU A 84 1.02 39.21 26.48
C GLU A 84 1.64 38.20 25.47
N ASP A 85 1.17 36.96 25.44
CA ASP A 85 1.63 35.92 24.50
C ASP A 85 0.93 35.99 23.12
N ALA A 86 -0.06 36.86 22.94
CA ALA A 86 -0.83 36.95 21.71
C ALA A 86 -0.21 37.95 20.71
N ARG A 87 -0.03 37.50 19.45
CA ARG A 87 0.49 38.33 18.35
C ARG A 87 -0.47 38.35 17.17
N ARG A 88 -0.73 39.54 16.62
CA ARG A 88 -1.73 39.74 15.55
C ARG A 88 -1.22 40.63 14.42
N TRP A 89 -1.65 40.26 13.21
CA TRP A 89 -1.53 41.05 12.01
C TRP A 89 -2.82 41.86 11.81
N ILE A 90 -2.73 43.18 11.61
CA ILE A 90 -3.87 44.06 11.32
C ILE A 90 -3.69 44.70 9.96
N CYS A 91 -4.71 44.67 9.11
CA CYS A 91 -4.62 45.24 7.76
C CYS A 91 -4.45 46.77 7.78
N ARG A 92 -3.34 47.29 7.23
CA ARG A 92 -3.08 48.74 7.13
C ARG A 92 -4.09 49.45 6.24
N ALA A 93 -4.53 48.81 5.16
CA ALA A 93 -5.50 49.38 4.24
C ALA A 93 -6.89 49.54 4.89
N CYS A 94 -7.28 48.64 5.80
CA CYS A 94 -8.50 48.79 6.58
C CYS A 94 -8.45 49.99 7.55
N ILE A 95 -7.31 50.17 8.23
CA ILE A 95 -7.09 51.31 9.14
C ILE A 95 -7.06 52.64 8.38
N ARG A 96 -6.38 52.70 7.23
CA ARG A 96 -6.33 53.90 6.39
C ARG A 96 -7.69 54.30 5.82
N LYS A 97 -8.57 53.33 5.56
CA LYS A 97 -9.95 53.57 5.11
C LYS A 97 -10.91 53.86 6.26
N ASN A 98 -10.42 53.96 7.50
CA ASN A 98 -11.23 54.16 8.72
C ASN A 98 -12.39 53.14 8.82
N ASN A 99 -12.10 51.88 8.49
CA ASN A 99 -13.10 50.82 8.51
C ASN A 99 -13.56 50.59 9.98
N PRO A 100 -14.87 50.60 10.28
CA PRO A 100 -15.37 50.40 11.64
C PRO A 100 -14.95 49.05 12.26
N HIS A 101 -14.66 48.05 11.41
CA HIS A 101 -14.18 46.73 11.84
C HIS A 101 -12.93 46.33 11.03
N PRO A 102 -11.75 46.85 11.38
CA PRO A 102 -10.52 46.53 10.67
C PRO A 102 -10.18 45.05 10.82
N ARG A 103 -9.97 44.35 9.70
CA ARG A 103 -9.65 42.92 9.71
C ARG A 103 -8.29 42.68 10.35
N HIS A 104 -8.27 41.70 11.25
CA HIS A 104 -7.08 41.26 11.96
C HIS A 104 -7.03 39.73 12.03
N PHE A 105 -5.83 39.16 12.05
CA PHE A 105 -5.60 37.72 12.10
C PHE A 105 -4.44 37.41 13.04
N GLU A 106 -4.44 36.21 13.62
CA GLU A 106 -3.33 35.75 14.46
C GLU A 106 -2.08 35.49 13.61
N ALA A 107 -0.90 35.71 14.20
CA ALA A 107 0.37 35.61 13.49
C ALA A 107 0.62 34.22 12.87
N ASP A 108 0.20 33.15 13.56
CA ASP A 108 0.31 31.77 13.09
C ASP A 108 -0.74 31.42 12.00
N GLY A 109 -1.79 32.23 11.91
CA GLY A 109 -2.89 32.10 10.95
C GLY A 109 -2.79 33.04 9.73
N ILE A 110 -1.58 33.45 9.34
CA ILE A 110 -1.35 34.51 8.34
C ILE A 110 -1.93 34.19 6.93
N HIS A 111 -2.30 32.93 6.66
CA HIS A 111 -2.98 32.55 5.41
C HIS A 111 -4.31 33.30 5.20
N ASN A 112 -5.02 33.63 6.27
CA ASN A 112 -6.26 34.41 6.21
C ASN A 112 -6.01 35.86 5.76
N ALA A 113 -4.84 36.40 6.10
CA ALA A 113 -4.41 37.72 5.62
C ALA A 113 -4.23 37.72 4.09
N TYR A 114 -3.69 36.64 3.49
CA TYR A 114 -3.56 36.55 2.03
C TYR A 114 -4.92 36.60 1.32
N ASN A 115 -5.92 35.89 1.84
CA ASN A 115 -7.26 35.88 1.28
C ASN A 115 -7.95 37.25 1.41
N HIS A 116 -7.81 37.91 2.56
CA HIS A 116 -8.34 39.25 2.79
C HIS A 116 -7.68 40.29 1.87
N LEU A 117 -6.35 40.27 1.76
CA LEU A 117 -5.60 41.15 0.86
C LEU A 117 -6.04 41.00 -0.60
N PHE A 118 -6.30 39.77 -1.04
CA PHE A 118 -6.78 39.49 -2.39
C PHE A 118 -8.24 39.93 -2.59
N ASN A 119 -9.16 39.51 -1.71
CA ASN A 119 -10.59 39.74 -1.89
C ASN A 119 -11.01 41.20 -1.70
N ASP A 120 -10.51 41.84 -0.64
CA ASP A 120 -11.00 43.15 -0.19
C ASP A 120 -10.12 44.32 -0.69
N HIS A 121 -8.88 44.02 -1.10
CA HIS A 121 -7.90 45.02 -1.51
C HIS A 121 -7.26 44.75 -2.88
N GLY A 122 -7.55 43.61 -3.52
CA GLY A 122 -7.00 43.27 -4.84
C GLY A 122 -5.47 43.04 -4.86
N ILE A 123 -4.84 42.87 -3.70
CA ILE A 123 -3.39 42.70 -3.57
C ILE A 123 -3.07 41.22 -3.81
N ARG A 124 -2.23 40.96 -4.81
CA ARG A 124 -1.78 39.61 -5.20
C ARG A 124 -0.45 39.24 -4.55
N ALA A 125 -0.20 37.95 -4.38
CA ALA A 125 1.12 37.50 -3.91
C ALA A 125 2.22 37.85 -4.94
N PRO A 126 3.40 38.33 -4.49
CA PRO A 126 4.54 38.54 -5.37
C PRO A 126 4.99 37.25 -6.07
N PRO A 127 5.66 37.32 -7.22
CA PRO A 127 6.18 36.14 -7.91
C PRO A 127 7.04 35.25 -7.00
N GLY A 128 6.74 33.95 -6.95
CA GLY A 128 7.45 32.98 -6.11
C GLY A 128 7.03 32.91 -4.64
N MET A 129 6.06 33.74 -4.21
CA MET A 129 5.55 33.75 -2.83
C MET A 129 4.28 32.89 -2.66
N THR A 130 3.95 32.56 -1.40
CA THR A 130 2.74 31.78 -1.08
C THR A 130 1.46 32.56 -1.38
N GLN A 131 0.58 31.97 -2.20
CA GLN A 131 -0.74 32.51 -2.56
C GLN A 131 -1.83 32.10 -1.56
N GLY A 132 -2.80 33.01 -1.35
CA GLY A 132 -4.05 32.69 -0.67
C GLY A 132 -4.92 31.72 -1.47
N THR A 133 -5.75 30.93 -0.79
CA THR A 133 -6.70 30.02 -1.42
C THR A 133 -7.69 30.73 -2.36
N ALA A 134 -8.10 31.96 -2.04
CA ALA A 134 -8.95 32.78 -2.89
C ALA A 134 -8.27 33.16 -4.22
N GLU A 135 -7.00 33.56 -4.16
CA GLU A 135 -6.17 33.88 -5.33
C GLU A 135 -5.93 32.62 -6.20
N LYS A 136 -5.60 31.48 -5.57
CA LYS A 136 -5.46 30.19 -6.26
C LYS A 136 -6.75 29.78 -6.99
N LYS A 137 -7.91 30.01 -6.36
CA LYS A 137 -9.23 29.71 -6.96
C LYS A 137 -9.57 30.66 -8.12
N ALA A 138 -9.22 31.94 -8.00
CA ALA A 138 -9.41 32.91 -9.08
C ALA A 138 -8.50 32.60 -10.28
N ASN A 139 -7.23 32.24 -10.03
CA ASN A 139 -6.28 31.86 -11.09
C ASN A 139 -6.64 30.51 -11.76
N SER A 140 -7.47 29.68 -11.12
CA SER A 140 -7.95 28.40 -11.67
C SER A 140 -9.34 28.47 -12.32
N LYS A 141 -10.12 29.54 -12.08
CA LYS A 141 -11.37 29.80 -12.83
C LYS A 141 -11.04 30.20 -14.27
N GLY A 142 -10.96 29.20 -15.16
CA GLY A 142 -10.75 29.39 -16.61
C GLY A 142 -9.75 28.43 -17.24
N ARG A 143 -8.91 27.77 -16.44
CA ARG A 143 -8.07 26.65 -16.91
C ARG A 143 -8.74 25.34 -16.51
N LYS A 144 -9.41 24.68 -17.46
CA LYS A 144 -9.65 23.23 -17.35
C LYS A 144 -8.28 22.57 -17.10
N PRO A 145 -8.16 21.60 -16.17
CA PRO A 145 -6.92 20.83 -16.06
C PRO A 145 -6.56 20.29 -17.44
N PRO A 146 -5.28 20.36 -17.87
CA PRO A 146 -4.88 19.79 -19.15
C PRO A 146 -5.29 18.31 -19.16
N GLY A 147 -6.15 17.92 -20.11
CA GLY A 147 -6.62 16.53 -20.29
C GLY A 147 -8.12 16.28 -20.08
N GLN A 148 -8.89 17.17 -19.43
CA GLN A 148 -10.34 16.94 -19.24
C GLN A 148 -11.16 17.50 -20.40
N ARG A 149 -11.32 16.72 -21.48
CA ARG A 149 -12.33 16.98 -22.52
C ARG A 149 -13.66 16.37 -22.10
N THR A 150 -14.76 17.11 -22.27
CA THR A 150 -16.10 16.52 -22.09
C THR A 150 -16.39 15.54 -23.22
N LEU A 151 -17.33 14.61 -23.02
CA LEU A 151 -17.70 13.66 -24.08
C LEU A 151 -18.23 14.38 -25.33
N ALA A 152 -19.01 15.45 -25.16
CA ALA A 152 -19.45 16.31 -26.25
C ALA A 152 -18.27 16.96 -26.99
N GLU A 153 -17.25 17.45 -26.27
CA GLU A 153 -16.04 18.02 -26.88
C GLU A 153 -15.20 16.97 -27.61
N SER A 154 -15.10 15.75 -27.05
CA SER A 154 -14.36 14.67 -27.68
C SER A 154 -15.03 14.17 -28.95
N MET A 155 -16.36 14.18 -28.99
CA MET A 155 -17.16 13.79 -30.15
C MET A 155 -17.46 14.97 -31.09
N LYS A 156 -17.04 16.19 -30.75
CA LYS A 156 -17.32 17.43 -31.48
C LYS A 156 -18.82 17.69 -31.71
N LEU A 157 -19.64 17.37 -30.72
CA LEU A 157 -21.10 17.58 -30.77
C LEU A 157 -21.45 19.03 -30.41
N ASP A 158 -22.31 19.66 -31.20
CA ASP A 158 -22.91 20.95 -30.91
C ASP A 158 -24.11 20.81 -29.98
N LEU A 159 -23.98 21.34 -28.77
CA LEU A 159 -25.06 21.31 -27.77
C LEU A 159 -26.20 22.27 -28.09
N HIS A 160 -26.05 23.15 -29.09
CA HIS A 160 -27.11 24.03 -29.59
C HIS A 160 -28.01 23.35 -30.63
N ASP A 161 -27.55 22.26 -31.26
CA ASP A 161 -28.41 21.41 -32.09
C ASP A 161 -29.17 20.41 -31.18
N PRO A 162 -30.53 20.42 -31.16
CA PRO A 162 -31.31 19.52 -30.32
C PRO A 162 -31.04 18.02 -30.55
N ARG A 163 -30.68 17.61 -31.76
CA ARG A 163 -30.36 16.22 -32.09
C ARG A 163 -28.99 15.83 -31.55
N GLU A 164 -27.97 16.66 -31.77
CA GLU A 164 -26.62 16.39 -31.25
C GLU A 164 -26.56 16.48 -29.72
N GLN A 165 -27.32 17.40 -29.13
CA GLN A 165 -27.53 17.48 -27.69
C GLN A 165 -28.17 16.20 -27.14
N ALA A 166 -29.19 15.65 -27.82
CA ALA A 166 -29.82 14.39 -27.42
C ALA A 166 -28.82 13.22 -27.46
N ILE A 167 -27.98 13.15 -28.49
CA ILE A 167 -26.90 12.16 -28.63
C ILE A 167 -25.91 12.29 -27.46
N ALA A 168 -25.41 13.50 -27.20
CA ALA A 168 -24.48 13.75 -26.09
C ALA A 168 -25.07 13.33 -24.74
N ASN A 169 -26.33 13.70 -24.48
CA ASN A 169 -27.03 13.35 -23.25
C ASN A 169 -27.24 11.84 -23.10
N ASP A 170 -27.51 11.13 -24.19
CA ASP A 170 -27.66 9.67 -24.16
C ASP A 170 -26.33 8.99 -23.78
N PHE A 171 -25.22 9.35 -24.42
CA PHE A 171 -23.90 8.83 -24.06
C PHE A 171 -23.50 9.14 -22.61
N ILE A 172 -23.78 10.36 -22.14
CA ILE A 172 -23.56 10.75 -20.75
C ILE A 172 -24.39 9.89 -19.79
N LYS A 173 -25.65 9.58 -20.13
CA LYS A 173 -26.52 8.73 -19.29
C LYS A 173 -26.07 7.26 -19.27
N ARG A 174 -25.52 6.74 -20.36
CA ARG A 174 -25.08 5.33 -20.47
C ARG A 174 -23.91 4.98 -19.55
N PHE A 175 -23.02 5.94 -19.26
CA PHE A 175 -21.88 5.66 -18.40
C PHE A 175 -22.29 5.66 -16.92
N ASP A 176 -22.22 4.49 -16.28
CA ASP A 176 -22.37 4.35 -14.83
C ASP A 176 -20.97 4.25 -14.17
N LYS A 177 -20.68 5.26 -13.35
CA LYS A 177 -19.40 5.38 -12.62
C LYS A 177 -19.20 4.25 -11.61
N GLU A 178 -20.23 3.86 -10.87
CA GLU A 178 -20.09 2.82 -9.83
C GLU A 178 -20.06 1.43 -10.46
N HIS A 179 -20.77 1.22 -11.57
CA HIS A 179 -20.63 -0.01 -12.34
C HIS A 179 -19.22 -0.16 -12.93
N PHE A 180 -18.67 0.89 -13.55
CA PHE A 180 -17.30 0.90 -14.04
C PHE A 180 -16.29 0.54 -12.94
N ARG A 181 -16.41 1.18 -11.76
CA ARG A 181 -15.53 0.92 -10.61
C ARG A 181 -15.64 -0.52 -10.12
N ARG A 182 -16.84 -1.10 -10.13
CA ARG A 182 -17.06 -2.49 -9.75
C ARG A 182 -16.34 -3.44 -10.71
N LEU A 183 -16.49 -3.25 -12.03
CA LEU A 183 -15.80 -4.05 -13.03
C LEU A 183 -14.28 -3.99 -12.87
N LEU A 184 -13.73 -2.80 -12.59
CA LEU A 184 -12.30 -2.64 -12.33
C LEU A 184 -11.84 -3.43 -11.09
N ILE A 185 -12.60 -3.36 -10.00
CA ILE A 185 -12.29 -4.11 -8.77
C ILE A 185 -12.42 -5.62 -8.99
N ASP A 186 -13.48 -6.07 -9.65
CA ASP A 186 -13.71 -7.48 -9.94
C ASP A 186 -12.55 -8.05 -10.78
N TRP A 187 -12.06 -7.29 -11.76
CA TRP A 187 -10.89 -7.67 -12.54
C TRP A 187 -9.61 -7.73 -11.69
N ILE A 188 -9.36 -6.72 -10.85
CA ILE A 188 -8.20 -6.70 -9.94
C ILE A 188 -8.20 -7.92 -9.02
N VAL A 189 -9.35 -8.24 -8.42
CA VAL A 189 -9.50 -9.39 -7.52
C VAL A 189 -9.37 -10.72 -8.27
N ALA A 190 -10.07 -10.88 -9.40
CA ALA A 190 -10.10 -12.13 -10.15
C ALA A 190 -8.74 -12.52 -10.75
N LYS A 191 -7.88 -11.54 -11.03
CA LYS A 191 -6.54 -11.75 -11.60
C LYS A 191 -5.41 -11.51 -10.60
N ASN A 192 -5.74 -11.20 -9.35
CA ASN A 192 -4.77 -10.92 -8.28
C ASN A 192 -3.76 -9.83 -8.68
N HIS A 193 -4.24 -8.74 -9.29
CA HIS A 193 -3.40 -7.61 -9.66
C HIS A 193 -3.05 -6.76 -8.44
N SER A 194 -1.90 -6.07 -8.50
CA SER A 194 -1.56 -5.03 -7.52
C SER A 194 -2.64 -3.95 -7.50
N PHE A 195 -3.01 -3.45 -6.32
CA PHE A 195 -3.99 -2.36 -6.20
C PHE A 195 -3.49 -1.06 -6.86
N SER A 196 -2.18 -0.88 -6.98
CA SER A 196 -1.58 0.27 -7.68
C SER A 196 -1.87 0.29 -9.17
N ILE A 197 -2.26 -0.84 -9.79
CA ILE A 197 -2.58 -0.90 -11.22
C ILE A 197 -3.70 0.06 -11.59
N ALA A 198 -4.61 0.33 -10.65
CA ALA A 198 -5.71 1.27 -10.83
C ALA A 198 -5.24 2.73 -10.99
N GLU A 199 -3.97 3.04 -10.76
CA GLU A 199 -3.35 4.37 -10.87
C GLU A 199 -2.35 4.48 -12.03
N GLU A 200 -2.13 3.41 -12.80
CA GLU A 200 -1.21 3.43 -13.93
C GLU A 200 -1.71 4.37 -15.03
N ALA A 201 -0.80 5.22 -15.52
CA ALA A 201 -1.14 6.26 -16.51
C ALA A 201 -1.55 5.64 -17.85
N GLU A 202 -0.94 4.53 -18.23
CA GLU A 202 -1.24 3.75 -19.43
C GLU A 202 -2.66 3.20 -19.38
N LEU A 203 -3.08 2.66 -18.22
CA LEU A 203 -4.44 2.16 -18.03
C LEU A 203 -5.46 3.30 -18.07
N HIS A 204 -5.15 4.44 -17.44
CA HIS A 204 -6.00 5.64 -17.51
C HIS A 204 -6.13 6.14 -18.94
N ALA A 205 -5.04 6.15 -19.71
CA ALA A 205 -5.06 6.55 -21.11
C ALA A 205 -5.95 5.61 -21.96
N ILE A 206 -5.92 4.30 -21.71
CA ILE A 206 -6.83 3.35 -22.35
C ILE A 206 -8.29 3.65 -21.98
N PHE A 207 -8.59 3.87 -20.70
CA PHE A 207 -9.96 4.18 -20.26
C PHE A 207 -10.48 5.49 -20.84
N ASP A 208 -9.64 6.52 -20.89
CA ASP A 208 -10.03 7.82 -21.44
C ASP A 208 -10.15 7.79 -22.98
N TYR A 209 -9.35 6.97 -23.66
CA TYR A 209 -9.50 6.71 -25.09
C TYR A 209 -10.85 6.04 -25.40
N LEU A 210 -11.24 5.05 -24.59
CA LEU A 210 -12.51 4.33 -24.75
C LEU A 210 -13.72 5.17 -24.34
N ASN A 211 -13.61 5.95 -23.26
CA ASN A 211 -14.68 6.82 -22.79
C ASN A 211 -14.15 8.00 -21.94
N PRO A 212 -14.12 9.23 -22.48
CA PRO A 212 -13.68 10.44 -21.76
C PRO A 212 -14.49 10.75 -20.48
N SER A 213 -15.67 10.14 -20.32
CA SER A 213 -16.49 10.29 -19.12
C SER A 213 -15.81 9.72 -17.86
N VAL A 214 -14.85 8.81 -18.02
CA VAL A 214 -14.07 8.24 -16.92
C VAL A 214 -13.31 9.35 -16.19
N SER A 215 -12.45 10.09 -16.91
CA SER A 215 -11.76 11.26 -16.36
C SER A 215 -12.70 12.42 -16.01
N ALA A 216 -13.71 12.70 -16.84
CA ALA A 216 -14.63 13.82 -16.59
C ALA A 216 -15.43 13.63 -15.27
N ARG A 217 -15.83 12.39 -14.94
CA ARG A 217 -16.57 12.06 -13.71
C ARG A 217 -15.68 11.60 -12.56
N LYS A 218 -14.35 11.65 -12.72
CA LYS A 218 -13.38 11.15 -11.73
C LYS A 218 -13.71 9.71 -11.32
N ALA A 219 -13.90 8.85 -12.31
CA ALA A 219 -14.24 7.45 -12.11
C ALA A 219 -13.03 6.60 -11.73
N ASN A 220 -11.82 6.99 -12.15
CA ASN A 220 -10.56 6.42 -11.69
C ASN A 220 -10.49 6.42 -10.15
N ILE A 221 -9.85 5.39 -9.60
CA ILE A 221 -9.77 5.13 -8.16
C ILE A 221 -8.33 4.86 -7.77
N THR A 222 -7.98 5.19 -6.53
CA THR A 222 -6.65 4.91 -5.98
C THR A 222 -6.59 3.48 -5.42
N HIS A 223 -5.38 2.97 -5.21
CA HIS A 223 -5.11 1.71 -4.51
C HIS A 223 -5.78 1.68 -3.13
N THR A 224 -5.81 2.81 -2.41
CA THR A 224 -6.50 2.94 -1.11
C THR A 224 -8.00 2.72 -1.28
N THR A 225 -8.61 3.35 -2.29
CA THR A 225 -10.03 3.20 -2.59
C THR A 225 -10.38 1.79 -3.04
N VAL A 226 -9.50 1.15 -3.83
CA VAL A 226 -9.62 -0.26 -4.23
C VAL A 226 -9.67 -1.14 -2.98
N ARG A 227 -8.70 -0.98 -2.06
CA ARG A 227 -8.64 -1.73 -0.81
C ARG A 227 -9.92 -1.53 0.03
N GLU A 228 -10.34 -0.29 0.24
CA GLU A 228 -11.56 0.03 1.01
C GLU A 228 -12.80 -0.64 0.42
N LYS A 229 -12.97 -0.58 -0.92
CA LYS A 229 -14.11 -1.20 -1.59
C LYS A 229 -14.06 -2.73 -1.55
N ILE A 230 -12.87 -3.35 -1.65
CA ILE A 230 -12.71 -4.81 -1.49
C ILE A 230 -13.07 -5.24 -0.07
N VAL A 231 -12.59 -4.52 0.96
CA VAL A 231 -12.92 -4.81 2.37
C VAL A 231 -14.42 -4.64 2.62
N ALA A 232 -15.02 -3.55 2.13
CA ALA A 232 -16.46 -3.35 2.26
C ALA A 232 -17.27 -4.45 1.56
N ALA A 233 -16.84 -4.88 0.37
CA ALA A 233 -17.46 -6.00 -0.33
C ALA A 233 -17.31 -7.30 0.45
N PHE A 234 -16.14 -7.58 1.03
CA PHE A 234 -15.92 -8.74 1.89
C PHE A 234 -16.89 -8.76 3.08
N GLU A 235 -16.96 -7.66 3.85
CA GLU A 235 -17.87 -7.56 5.01
C GLU A 235 -19.34 -7.71 4.61
N GLN A 236 -19.74 -7.13 3.47
CA GLN A 236 -21.09 -7.28 2.94
C GLN A 236 -21.41 -8.75 2.59
N HIS A 237 -20.45 -9.49 2.01
CA HIS A 237 -20.64 -10.89 1.61
C HIS A 237 -20.44 -11.87 2.78
N LYS A 238 -19.75 -11.47 3.85
CA LYS A 238 -19.50 -12.33 5.03
C LYS A 238 -20.82 -12.84 5.62
N GLN A 239 -21.83 -11.99 5.74
CA GLN A 239 -23.15 -12.39 6.22
C GLN A 239 -23.78 -13.48 5.35
N LYS A 240 -23.57 -13.40 4.02
CA LYS A 240 -24.06 -14.42 3.11
C LYS A 240 -23.36 -15.76 3.30
N VAL A 241 -22.06 -15.74 3.59
CA VAL A 241 -21.30 -16.96 3.92
C VAL A 241 -21.82 -17.58 5.21
N ILE A 242 -22.08 -16.78 6.24
CA ILE A 242 -22.68 -17.25 7.52
C ILE A 242 -24.01 -17.97 7.24
N GLU A 243 -24.91 -17.36 6.46
CA GLU A 243 -26.18 -17.98 6.07
C GLU A 243 -25.99 -19.32 5.33
N VAL A 244 -25.06 -19.38 4.38
CA VAL A 244 -24.78 -20.59 3.59
C VAL A 244 -24.26 -21.72 4.47
N LEU A 245 -23.33 -21.42 5.37
CA LEU A 245 -22.77 -22.41 6.31
C LEU A 245 -23.83 -22.85 7.34
N GLY A 246 -24.66 -21.93 7.83
CA GLY A 246 -25.78 -22.23 8.72
C GLY A 246 -26.80 -23.19 8.09
N LYS A 247 -27.02 -23.11 6.78
CA LYS A 247 -27.93 -23.99 6.02
C LYS A 247 -27.35 -25.34 5.60
N ALA A 248 -26.04 -25.54 5.72
CA ALA A 248 -25.42 -26.81 5.37
C ALA A 248 -26.08 -27.98 6.13
N PRO A 249 -26.59 -29.04 5.48
CA PRO A 249 -27.27 -30.14 6.16
C PRO A 249 -26.36 -31.00 7.04
N GLY A 250 -25.04 -30.90 6.88
CA GLY A 250 -24.05 -31.69 7.63
C GLY A 250 -23.08 -30.84 8.43
N LEU A 251 -22.07 -31.52 8.98
CA LEU A 251 -20.95 -30.88 9.67
C LEU A 251 -20.03 -30.13 8.68
N ILE A 252 -19.36 -29.12 9.21
CA ILE A 252 -18.39 -28.27 8.53
C ILE A 252 -16.99 -28.72 8.95
N HIS A 253 -16.21 -29.19 7.99
CA HIS A 253 -14.84 -29.64 8.21
C HIS A 253 -13.87 -28.48 7.94
N ILE A 254 -12.77 -28.39 8.68
CA ILE A 254 -11.83 -27.28 8.57
C ILE A 254 -10.45 -27.81 8.15
N SER A 255 -9.73 -27.07 7.33
CA SER A 255 -8.27 -27.19 7.21
C SER A 255 -7.68 -25.82 7.50
N PHE A 256 -6.61 -25.79 8.28
CA PHE A 256 -5.77 -24.61 8.37
C PHE A 256 -4.32 -24.99 8.15
N ASP A 257 -3.60 -24.12 7.46
CA ASP A 257 -2.18 -24.29 7.15
C ASP A 257 -1.44 -22.99 7.39
N GLY A 258 -0.27 -23.10 8.02
CA GLY A 258 0.52 -21.95 8.45
C GLY A 258 1.79 -21.83 7.61
N TRP A 259 2.05 -20.65 7.07
CA TRP A 259 3.32 -20.36 6.39
C TRP A 259 3.85 -18.99 6.77
N ARG A 260 5.14 -18.80 6.54
CA ARG A 260 5.77 -17.49 6.62
C ARG A 260 5.80 -16.86 5.24
N SER A 261 5.16 -15.71 5.08
CA SER A 261 5.17 -14.96 3.82
C SER A 261 6.55 -14.36 3.54
N GLY A 262 6.78 -13.92 2.29
CA GLY A 262 8.06 -13.29 1.90
C GLY A 262 8.39 -12.02 2.67
N ASN A 263 7.37 -11.28 3.11
CA ASN A 263 7.49 -10.13 4.01
C ASN A 263 7.51 -10.51 5.51
N ARG A 264 7.74 -11.80 5.81
CA ARG A 264 7.98 -12.39 7.13
C ARG A 264 6.78 -12.47 8.06
N TYR A 265 5.57 -12.19 7.59
CA TYR A 265 4.34 -12.40 8.34
C TYR A 265 4.00 -13.89 8.45
N ALA A 266 3.44 -14.24 9.60
CA ALA A 266 3.06 -15.57 9.98
C ALA A 266 1.58 -15.77 9.68
N LEU A 267 1.23 -16.28 8.50
CA LEU A 267 -0.15 -16.33 8.03
C LEU A 267 -0.71 -17.74 8.14
N TYR A 268 -1.99 -17.84 8.52
CA TYR A 268 -2.73 -19.09 8.55
C TYR A 268 -3.90 -19.05 7.58
N GLY A 269 -3.83 -19.83 6.51
CA GLY A 269 -4.95 -19.97 5.57
C GLY A 269 -5.98 -20.94 6.15
N ILE A 270 -7.20 -20.48 6.39
CA ILE A 270 -8.28 -21.29 6.97
C ILE A 270 -9.34 -21.52 5.90
N CYS A 271 -9.59 -22.79 5.58
CA CYS A 271 -10.64 -23.20 4.65
C CYS A 271 -11.63 -24.11 5.37
N CYS A 272 -12.90 -24.00 5.01
CA CYS A 272 -13.92 -24.95 5.38
C CYS A 272 -14.41 -25.76 4.18
N PHE A 273 -14.88 -26.96 4.48
CA PHE A 273 -15.46 -27.92 3.55
C PHE A 273 -16.77 -28.43 4.12
N PHE A 274 -17.81 -28.41 3.30
CA PHE A 274 -19.15 -28.80 3.70
C PHE A 274 -19.93 -29.31 2.50
N ARG A 275 -21.14 -29.80 2.73
CA ARG A 275 -22.09 -30.15 1.67
C ARG A 275 -23.16 -29.08 1.61
N ASP A 276 -23.50 -28.60 0.41
CA ASP A 276 -24.62 -27.67 0.23
C ASP A 276 -25.98 -28.39 0.37
N GLU A 277 -27.07 -27.63 0.21
CA GLU A 277 -28.46 -28.14 0.24
C GLU A 277 -28.73 -29.18 -0.87
N ASN A 278 -27.95 -29.15 -1.96
CA ASN A 278 -28.00 -30.12 -3.06
C ASN A 278 -27.03 -31.28 -2.87
N ASN A 279 -26.46 -31.42 -1.67
CA ASN A 279 -25.55 -32.48 -1.27
C ASN A 279 -24.19 -32.47 -2.00
N LYS A 280 -23.84 -31.36 -2.67
CA LYS A 280 -22.59 -31.17 -3.40
C LYS A 280 -21.47 -30.70 -2.47
N PRO A 281 -20.23 -31.20 -2.65
CA PRO A 281 -19.10 -30.73 -1.86
C PRO A 281 -18.74 -29.29 -2.22
N CYS A 282 -18.59 -28.46 -1.20
CA CYS A 282 -18.23 -27.05 -1.31
C CYS A 282 -16.96 -26.77 -0.49
N LYS A 283 -16.19 -25.79 -0.95
CA LYS A 283 -15.00 -25.27 -0.25
C LYS A 283 -15.11 -23.74 -0.19
N ILE A 284 -14.89 -23.18 1.00
CA ILE A 284 -14.81 -21.72 1.19
C ILE A 284 -13.58 -21.40 2.02
N THR A 285 -12.81 -20.39 1.63
CA THR A 285 -11.76 -19.82 2.47
C THR A 285 -12.40 -18.87 3.48
N LEU A 286 -12.26 -19.17 4.77
CA LEU A 286 -12.85 -18.38 5.85
C LEU A 286 -11.96 -17.19 6.23
N GLY A 287 -10.65 -17.36 6.20
CA GLY A 287 -9.75 -16.31 6.64
C GLY A 287 -8.29 -16.58 6.35
N LEU A 288 -7.51 -15.52 6.51
CA LEU A 288 -6.05 -15.51 6.46
C LEU A 288 -5.49 -14.72 7.67
N PRO A 289 -5.79 -15.10 8.92
CA PRO A 289 -5.25 -14.40 10.08
C PRO A 289 -3.72 -14.44 10.14
N GLU A 290 -3.15 -13.40 10.74
CA GLU A 290 -1.74 -13.32 11.07
C GLU A 290 -1.52 -13.70 12.53
N VAL A 291 -0.76 -14.76 12.78
CA VAL A 291 -0.27 -15.08 14.13
C VAL A 291 0.97 -14.23 14.41
N SER A 292 0.75 -12.99 14.83
CA SER A 292 1.83 -12.02 15.10
C SER A 292 2.75 -12.41 16.28
N ALA A 293 2.26 -13.29 17.16
CA ALA A 293 3.01 -13.83 18.28
C ALA A 293 3.85 -15.07 17.90
N ARG A 294 4.49 -15.72 18.89
CA ARG A 294 5.18 -16.99 18.66
C ARG A 294 4.18 -18.03 18.14
N HIS A 295 4.59 -18.83 17.15
CA HIS A 295 3.80 -19.94 16.62
C HIS A 295 3.71 -21.09 17.64
N THR A 296 2.88 -20.92 18.66
CA THR A 296 2.57 -21.94 19.66
C THR A 296 1.16 -22.46 19.43
N GLY A 297 0.88 -23.68 19.86
CA GLY A 297 -0.47 -24.26 19.78
C GLY A 297 -1.57 -23.34 20.34
N PRO A 298 -1.41 -22.71 21.52
CA PRO A 298 -2.38 -21.77 22.05
C PRO A 298 -2.67 -20.56 21.15
N ASN A 299 -1.63 -19.93 20.60
CA ASN A 299 -1.81 -18.76 19.74
C ASN A 299 -2.49 -19.14 18.41
N ILE A 300 -2.14 -20.31 17.86
CA ILE A 300 -2.84 -20.83 16.69
C ILE A 300 -4.31 -21.09 17.03
N ALA A 301 -4.58 -21.78 18.14
CA ALA A 301 -5.95 -22.09 18.55
C ALA A 301 -6.82 -20.84 18.72
N ALA A 302 -6.28 -19.78 19.32
CA ALA A 302 -6.99 -18.50 19.47
C ALA A 302 -7.44 -17.93 18.12
N GLU A 303 -6.52 -17.77 17.16
CA GLU A 303 -6.86 -17.23 15.83
C GLU A 303 -7.87 -18.12 15.08
N ILE A 304 -7.76 -19.45 15.20
CA ILE A 304 -8.72 -20.38 14.58
C ILE A 304 -10.10 -20.25 15.22
N LEU A 305 -10.17 -20.16 16.55
CA LEU A 305 -11.43 -20.03 17.29
C LEU A 305 -12.11 -18.69 16.99
N ASP A 306 -11.36 -17.59 16.95
CA ASP A 306 -11.88 -16.26 16.58
C ASP A 306 -12.51 -16.29 15.19
N VAL A 307 -11.86 -16.95 14.22
CA VAL A 307 -12.43 -17.11 12.88
C VAL A 307 -13.70 -17.96 12.92
N ILE A 308 -13.69 -19.11 13.59
CA ILE A 308 -14.87 -19.98 13.74
C ILE A 308 -16.05 -19.21 14.37
N GLU A 309 -15.80 -18.45 15.43
CA GLU A 309 -16.81 -17.63 16.11
C GLU A 309 -17.34 -16.53 15.20
N SER A 310 -16.45 -15.85 14.45
CA SER A 310 -16.84 -14.77 13.55
C SER A 310 -17.76 -15.23 12.40
N TYR A 311 -17.77 -16.54 12.10
CA TYR A 311 -18.69 -17.16 11.13
C TYR A 311 -19.88 -17.88 11.78
N GLN A 312 -19.97 -17.93 13.11
CA GLN A 312 -21.08 -18.53 13.86
C GLN A 312 -21.32 -20.01 13.50
N ILE A 313 -20.25 -20.80 13.44
CA ILE A 313 -20.29 -22.22 13.04
C ILE A 313 -19.81 -23.19 14.13
N GLN A 314 -19.67 -22.74 15.38
CA GLN A 314 -19.13 -23.50 16.51
C GLN A 314 -19.83 -24.86 16.70
N ASP A 315 -21.16 -24.87 16.58
CA ASP A 315 -22.05 -26.00 16.80
C ASP A 315 -22.06 -27.02 15.64
N LYS A 316 -21.51 -26.64 14.48
CA LYS A 316 -21.51 -27.46 13.26
C LYS A 316 -20.14 -28.01 12.90
N ILE A 317 -19.13 -27.81 13.75
CA ILE A 317 -17.76 -28.24 13.46
C ILE A 317 -17.65 -29.78 13.44
N GLY A 318 -17.10 -30.28 12.34
CA GLY A 318 -16.75 -31.68 12.11
C GLY A 318 -15.28 -31.96 12.38
N TYR A 319 -14.55 -32.30 11.33
CA TYR A 319 -13.15 -32.75 11.41
C TYR A 319 -12.18 -31.68 10.91
N PHE A 320 -10.94 -31.75 11.40
CA PHE A 320 -9.84 -30.88 11.02
C PHE A 320 -8.82 -31.67 10.21
N THR A 321 -8.37 -31.15 9.06
CA THR A 321 -7.27 -31.73 8.29
C THR A 321 -6.07 -30.81 8.34
N LEU A 322 -5.02 -31.24 9.05
CA LEU A 322 -3.85 -30.43 9.37
C LEU A 322 -2.55 -31.17 9.03
N ASP A 323 -1.47 -30.45 8.79
CA ASP A 323 -0.14 -31.05 8.61
C ASP A 323 0.37 -31.76 9.88
N ASN A 324 1.60 -32.29 9.82
CA ASN A 324 2.17 -33.03 10.94
C ASN A 324 2.88 -32.17 11.99
N ALA A 325 2.73 -30.84 11.95
CA ALA A 325 3.36 -29.97 12.94
C ALA A 325 2.90 -30.31 14.37
N LYS A 326 3.86 -30.32 15.31
CA LYS A 326 3.60 -30.58 16.74
C LYS A 326 2.68 -29.54 17.37
N ASN A 327 2.81 -28.28 16.96
CA ASN A 327 1.97 -27.20 17.47
C ASN A 327 0.48 -27.44 17.21
N ASN A 328 0.15 -28.15 16.13
CA ASN A 328 -1.21 -28.53 15.80
C ASN A 328 -1.78 -29.59 16.75
N ASP A 329 -0.94 -30.36 17.47
CA ASP A 329 -1.42 -31.29 18.51
C ASP A 329 -2.01 -30.48 19.67
N THR A 330 -1.25 -29.53 20.20
CA THR A 330 -1.68 -28.63 21.28
C THR A 330 -2.82 -27.70 20.85
N ALA A 331 -2.79 -27.17 19.62
CA ALA A 331 -3.89 -26.35 19.12
C ALA A 331 -5.21 -27.13 19.08
N MET A 332 -5.19 -28.38 18.60
CA MET A 332 -6.40 -29.20 18.54
C MET A 332 -6.91 -29.61 19.92
N GLU A 333 -6.05 -29.78 20.91
CA GLU A 333 -6.47 -30.01 22.30
C GLU A 333 -7.28 -28.83 22.83
N ILE A 334 -6.80 -27.60 22.60
CA ILE A 334 -7.48 -26.35 23.03
C ILE A 334 -8.78 -26.16 22.26
N ILE A 335 -8.74 -26.24 20.92
CA ILE A 335 -9.94 -26.10 20.08
C ILE A 335 -11.00 -27.15 20.47
N GLY A 336 -10.58 -28.39 20.72
CA GLY A 336 -11.47 -29.44 21.17
C GLY A 336 -12.09 -29.16 22.54
N GLY A 337 -11.30 -28.65 23.49
CA GLY A 337 -11.80 -28.24 24.81
C GLY A 337 -12.91 -27.19 24.70
N GLU A 338 -12.66 -26.12 23.93
CA GLU A 338 -13.61 -25.01 23.74
C GLU A 338 -14.87 -25.43 22.98
N LEU A 339 -14.73 -26.32 21.99
CA LEU A 339 -15.86 -26.78 21.16
C LEU A 339 -16.51 -28.08 21.65
N GLY A 340 -16.10 -28.60 22.82
CA GLY A 340 -16.72 -29.78 23.44
C GLY A 340 -16.43 -31.12 22.75
N PHE A 341 -15.26 -31.30 22.14
CA PHE A 341 -14.84 -32.57 21.55
C PHE A 341 -13.38 -32.92 21.84
N VAL A 342 -13.02 -34.20 21.66
CA VAL A 342 -11.62 -34.63 21.81
C VAL A 342 -10.84 -34.30 20.53
N GLY A 343 -9.97 -33.29 20.61
CA GLY A 343 -9.19 -32.79 19.46
C GLY A 343 -8.47 -33.88 18.65
N ALA A 344 -7.78 -34.79 19.35
CA ALA A 344 -7.05 -35.90 18.73
C ALA A 344 -7.96 -36.85 17.91
N ARG A 345 -9.24 -36.99 18.28
CA ARG A 345 -10.20 -37.86 17.56
C ARG A 345 -10.79 -37.18 16.32
N ARG A 346 -10.74 -35.85 16.24
CA ARG A 346 -11.28 -35.07 15.12
C ARG A 346 -10.21 -34.48 14.21
N ARG A 347 -8.93 -34.78 14.46
CA ARG A 347 -7.82 -34.36 13.60
C ARG A 347 -7.39 -35.47 12.65
N GLY A 348 -7.62 -35.25 11.35
CA GLY A 348 -6.96 -35.97 10.26
C GLY A 348 -5.59 -35.36 9.93
N ARG A 349 -4.63 -36.21 9.58
CA ARG A 349 -3.33 -35.78 9.05
C ARG A 349 -3.46 -35.48 7.56
N CYS A 350 -2.83 -34.40 7.10
CA CYS A 350 -2.83 -34.03 5.70
C CYS A 350 -2.13 -35.12 4.88
N PHE A 351 -2.88 -35.75 3.97
CA PHE A 351 -2.36 -36.82 3.13
C PHE A 351 -1.25 -36.33 2.21
N GLY A 352 -1.43 -35.16 1.58
CA GLY A 352 -0.40 -34.55 0.72
C GLY A 352 0.90 -34.24 1.48
N HIS A 353 0.80 -33.74 2.71
CA HIS A 353 1.97 -33.51 3.56
C HIS A 353 2.66 -34.84 3.92
N THR A 354 1.89 -35.88 4.23
CA THR A 354 2.43 -37.22 4.52
C THR A 354 3.18 -37.79 3.31
N LEU A 355 2.61 -37.70 2.11
CA LEU A 355 3.28 -38.11 0.87
C LEU A 355 4.57 -37.33 0.63
N ASN A 356 4.55 -36.02 0.85
CA ASN A 356 5.74 -35.18 0.73
C ASN A 356 6.84 -35.61 1.72
N LEU A 357 6.49 -35.87 2.97
CA LEU A 357 7.44 -36.39 3.97
C LEU A 357 8.02 -37.75 3.55
N SER A 358 7.19 -38.66 3.03
CA SER A 358 7.67 -39.95 2.51
C SER A 358 8.63 -39.77 1.33
N ALA A 359 8.29 -38.93 0.36
CA ALA A 359 9.14 -38.64 -0.78
C ALA A 359 10.48 -38.00 -0.35
N LYS A 360 10.44 -37.02 0.55
CA LYS A 360 11.65 -36.40 1.13
C LYS A 360 12.53 -37.42 1.85
N ALA A 361 11.95 -38.30 2.65
CA ALA A 361 12.69 -39.34 3.37
C ALA A 361 13.38 -40.32 2.40
N ILE A 362 12.71 -40.70 1.31
CA ILE A 362 13.28 -41.57 0.26
C ILE A 362 14.41 -40.87 -0.49
N LEU A 363 14.20 -39.61 -0.89
CA LEU A 363 15.15 -38.88 -1.74
C LEU A 363 16.37 -38.36 -0.97
N PHE A 364 16.17 -37.87 0.24
CA PHE A 364 17.18 -37.12 0.99
C PHE A 364 17.65 -37.81 2.28
N GLY A 365 16.99 -38.91 2.66
CA GLY A 365 17.29 -39.65 3.87
C GLY A 365 16.91 -38.88 5.14
N HIS A 366 17.71 -39.04 6.19
CA HIS A 366 17.52 -38.36 7.46
C HIS A 366 17.70 -36.84 7.33
N ASP A 367 16.86 -36.07 8.03
CA ASP A 367 16.92 -34.60 8.15
C ASP A 367 16.83 -33.82 6.82
N ALA A 368 15.84 -34.20 5.99
CA ALA A 368 15.55 -33.52 4.72
C ALA A 368 15.24 -32.02 4.88
N ASP A 369 14.55 -31.64 5.96
CA ASP A 369 14.20 -30.23 6.20
C ASP A 369 15.42 -29.38 6.59
N ALA A 370 16.41 -29.93 7.30
CA ALA A 370 17.66 -29.21 7.54
C ALA A 370 18.46 -29.00 6.25
N PHE A 371 18.46 -30.00 5.37
CA PHE A 371 19.07 -29.88 4.04
C PHE A 371 18.40 -28.78 3.21
N GLU A 372 17.08 -28.72 3.19
CA GLU A 372 16.35 -27.65 2.51
C GLU A 372 16.71 -26.28 3.10
N ARG A 373 16.75 -26.13 4.42
CA ARG A 373 17.16 -24.86 5.07
C ARG A 373 18.57 -24.42 4.68
N TRP A 374 19.51 -25.35 4.47
CA TRP A 374 20.85 -25.03 4.01
C TRP A 374 20.89 -24.48 2.59
N ILE A 375 19.92 -24.84 1.76
CA ILE A 375 19.82 -24.39 0.36
C ILE A 375 18.96 -23.12 0.24
N SER A 376 17.91 -22.98 1.06
CA SER A 376 16.96 -21.86 1.01
C SER A 376 17.54 -20.48 1.38
N GLY A 377 18.78 -20.41 1.87
CA GLY A 377 19.44 -19.17 2.29
C GLY A 377 20.62 -18.74 1.39
N ALA A 378 20.99 -19.55 0.41
CA ALA A 378 22.03 -19.20 -0.56
C ALA A 378 21.36 -18.68 -1.84
N GLU A 379 21.99 -17.70 -2.50
CA GLU A 379 21.62 -17.46 -3.90
C GLU A 379 21.85 -18.79 -4.66
N PRO A 380 20.85 -19.25 -5.44
CA PRO A 380 21.04 -20.41 -6.27
C PRO A 380 22.19 -20.04 -7.19
N LEU A 381 23.37 -20.67 -7.07
CA LEU A 381 24.51 -20.66 -8.00
C LEU A 381 25.90 -20.80 -7.35
N THR A 382 26.05 -20.93 -6.03
CA THR A 382 27.41 -21.09 -5.47
C THR A 382 27.96 -22.51 -5.67
N GLU A 383 29.27 -22.66 -5.85
CA GLU A 383 29.96 -23.97 -5.87
C GLU A 383 29.66 -24.78 -4.59
N ALA A 384 29.42 -24.08 -3.48
CA ALA A 384 29.01 -24.66 -2.21
C ALA A 384 27.67 -25.42 -2.31
N GLU A 385 26.67 -24.89 -3.02
CA GLU A 385 25.39 -25.59 -3.23
C GLU A 385 25.57 -26.87 -4.05
N HIS A 386 26.39 -26.83 -5.11
CA HIS A 386 26.70 -28.02 -5.91
C HIS A 386 27.31 -29.13 -5.06
N LEU A 387 28.24 -28.76 -4.17
CA LEU A 387 28.87 -29.69 -3.23
C LEU A 387 27.86 -30.24 -2.20
N ILE A 388 26.94 -29.40 -1.71
CA ILE A 388 25.86 -29.82 -0.80
C ILE A 388 24.94 -30.84 -1.49
N TRP A 389 24.52 -30.58 -2.72
CA TRP A 389 23.69 -31.51 -3.49
C TRP A 389 24.42 -32.82 -3.78
N ARG A 390 25.71 -32.81 -4.12
CA ARG A 390 26.48 -34.06 -4.34
C ARG A 390 26.47 -34.99 -3.12
N LYS A 391 26.34 -34.47 -1.90
CA LYS A 391 26.26 -35.27 -0.66
C LYS A 391 24.93 -36.04 -0.53
N LYS A 392 23.90 -35.73 -1.33
CA LYS A 392 22.60 -36.44 -1.35
C LYS A 392 22.56 -37.61 -2.36
N GLY A 393 23.71 -38.21 -2.64
CA GLY A 393 23.78 -39.45 -3.42
C GLY A 393 23.25 -39.30 -4.85
N PRO A 394 22.55 -40.32 -5.39
CA PRO A 394 22.04 -40.30 -6.77
C PRO A 394 21.10 -39.12 -7.06
N ALA A 395 20.18 -38.80 -6.13
CA ALA A 395 19.21 -37.72 -6.32
C ALA A 395 19.90 -36.35 -6.49
N GLY A 396 20.92 -36.08 -5.68
CA GLY A 396 21.65 -34.82 -5.80
C GLY A 396 22.59 -34.75 -7.00
N LYS A 397 23.14 -35.89 -7.45
CA LYS A 397 23.85 -35.96 -8.74
C LYS A 397 22.92 -35.66 -9.91
N LEU A 398 21.71 -36.23 -9.90
CA LEU A 398 20.69 -35.97 -10.92
C LEU A 398 20.26 -34.49 -10.92
N HIS A 399 20.01 -33.92 -9.74
CA HIS A 399 19.72 -32.48 -9.60
C HIS A 399 20.81 -31.62 -10.27
N ASN A 400 22.07 -31.83 -9.90
CA ASN A 400 23.17 -31.04 -10.45
C ASN A 400 23.35 -31.23 -11.96
N LEU A 401 23.08 -32.44 -12.49
CA LEU A 401 23.06 -32.69 -13.92
C LEU A 401 21.96 -31.90 -14.63
N VAL A 402 20.72 -31.96 -14.12
CA VAL A 402 19.59 -31.22 -14.68
C VAL A 402 19.87 -29.72 -14.67
N VAL A 403 20.35 -29.20 -13.54
CA VAL A 403 20.74 -27.79 -13.40
C VAL A 403 21.83 -27.42 -14.40
N ALA A 404 22.85 -28.27 -14.60
CA ALA A 404 23.91 -28.00 -15.58
C ALA A 404 23.37 -27.97 -17.02
N ILE A 405 22.47 -28.88 -17.37
CA ILE A 405 21.86 -28.94 -18.71
C ILE A 405 21.03 -27.68 -18.98
N HIS A 406 20.20 -27.27 -18.03
CA HIS A 406 19.30 -26.12 -18.19
C HIS A 406 20.02 -24.77 -18.19
N ARG A 407 21.29 -24.71 -17.77
CA ARG A 407 22.12 -23.50 -17.86
C ARG A 407 22.64 -23.21 -19.27
N SER A 408 22.49 -24.16 -20.20
CA SER A 408 23.01 -24.02 -21.56
C SER A 408 22.00 -24.53 -22.58
N ASP A 409 21.58 -23.66 -23.50
CA ASP A 409 20.74 -24.04 -24.62
C ASP A 409 21.39 -25.14 -25.47
N LEU A 410 22.72 -25.13 -25.58
CA LEU A 410 23.49 -26.17 -26.25
C LEU A 410 23.32 -27.53 -25.56
N LEU A 411 23.51 -27.61 -24.25
CA LEU A 411 23.36 -28.86 -23.49
C LEU A 411 21.91 -29.34 -23.49
N THR A 412 20.96 -28.42 -23.43
CA THR A 412 19.53 -28.73 -23.55
C THR A 412 19.22 -29.31 -24.93
N GLY A 413 19.77 -28.72 -26.00
CA GLY A 413 19.66 -29.24 -27.37
C GLY A 413 20.29 -30.62 -27.52
N MET A 414 21.49 -30.84 -26.96
CA MET A 414 22.16 -32.14 -26.96
C MET A 414 21.35 -33.21 -26.26
N LEU A 415 20.77 -32.92 -25.08
CA LEU A 415 19.91 -33.86 -24.36
C LEU A 415 18.70 -34.24 -25.21
N ARG A 416 18.03 -33.26 -25.85
CA ARG A 416 16.88 -33.51 -26.73
C ARG A 416 17.25 -34.39 -27.92
N ASN A 417 18.41 -34.17 -28.53
CA ASN A 417 18.89 -35.01 -29.64
C ASN A 417 19.15 -36.45 -29.18
N ILE A 418 19.80 -36.65 -28.04
CA ILE A 418 20.03 -37.98 -27.46
C ILE A 418 18.70 -38.67 -27.13
N GLN A 419 17.74 -37.94 -26.57
CA GLN A 419 16.39 -38.46 -26.30
C GLN A 419 15.69 -38.87 -27.60
N GLN A 420 15.75 -38.05 -28.64
CA GLN A 420 15.16 -38.36 -29.95
C GLN A 420 15.80 -39.60 -30.58
N GLU A 421 17.13 -39.71 -30.54
CA GLU A 421 17.82 -40.91 -31.02
C GLU A 421 17.43 -42.17 -30.23
N ALA A 422 17.30 -42.06 -28.91
CA ALA A 422 16.88 -43.17 -28.06
C ALA A 422 15.44 -43.58 -28.35
N PHE A 423 14.53 -42.63 -28.57
CA PHE A 423 13.16 -42.91 -28.98
C PHE A 423 13.13 -43.60 -30.34
N ASN A 424 13.84 -43.06 -31.34
CA ASN A 424 13.89 -43.64 -32.69
C ASN A 424 14.47 -45.07 -32.70
N LYS A 425 15.32 -45.42 -31.73
CA LYS A 425 15.92 -46.76 -31.57
C LYS A 425 15.08 -47.69 -30.65
N SER A 426 14.02 -47.18 -30.02
CA SER A 426 13.19 -47.95 -29.10
C SER A 426 12.30 -48.93 -29.85
N SER A 427 12.23 -50.15 -29.35
CA SER A 427 11.30 -51.19 -29.83
C SER A 427 9.93 -51.14 -29.14
N ASP A 428 9.73 -50.22 -28.18
CA ASP A 428 8.45 -50.03 -27.50
C ASP A 428 7.47 -49.25 -28.41
N PRO A 429 6.37 -49.85 -28.86
CA PRO A 429 5.41 -49.20 -29.75
C PRO A 429 4.69 -47.98 -29.12
N LYS A 430 4.75 -47.80 -27.79
CA LYS A 430 4.19 -46.62 -27.12
C LYS A 430 5.06 -45.37 -27.20
N LEU A 431 6.33 -45.51 -27.57
CA LEU A 431 7.31 -44.42 -27.65
C LEU A 431 7.58 -43.94 -29.08
N ASN A 432 6.97 -44.60 -30.08
CA ASN A 432 7.17 -44.36 -31.52
C ASN A 432 5.93 -43.74 -32.20
N GLN A 433 4.98 -43.16 -31.43
CA GLN A 433 3.81 -42.44 -31.96
C GLN A 433 3.89 -40.94 -31.72
#